data_AF-A0A7H9V9F7-F1
#
_entry.id   AF-A0A7H9V9F7-F1
#
_cell.length_a   1.000
_cell.length_b   1.000
_cell.length_c   1.000
_cell.angle_alpha   90.00
_cell.angle_beta   90.00
_cell.angle_gamma   90.00
#
_symmetry.space_group_name_H-M   'P 1'
#
loop_
_entity.id
_entity.type
_entity.pdbx_description
1 polymer ?
#
loop_
_entity_poly.entity_id
_entity_poly.type
_entity_poly.pdbx_seq_one_letter_code
_entity_poly.pdbx_strand_id
1 'polypeptide(L)'
;AVVGDIDAATLSGKLDEVFGDLPDKQTLAPVADIAPKLGQQLEVNYDLPQTSLQLAWPGVKRSDPDFYAAVLMSEILGGSTFTSRLYE
;
A
#
# COMPACT_ATOMS: atom_id res chain seq x y z
N ALA A 1 -0.96 6.87 -15.97
CA ALA A 1 -2.30 7.07 -16.55
C ALA A 1 -2.46 8.54 -16.90
N VAL A 2 -3.14 8.86 -18.00
CA VAL A 2 -3.45 10.25 -18.39
C VAL A 2 -4.96 10.39 -18.40
N VAL A 3 -5.48 11.46 -17.80
CA VAL A 3 -6.91 11.75 -17.70
C VAL A 3 -7.11 13.22 -18.06
N GLY A 4 -8.01 13.49 -19.01
CA GLY A 4 -8.31 14.84 -19.47
C GLY A 4 -8.81 14.87 -20.91
N ASP A 5 -9.00 16.07 -21.44
CA ASP A 5 -9.38 16.31 -22.83
C ASP A 5 -8.15 16.16 -23.74
N ILE A 6 -7.86 14.92 -24.13
CA ILE A 6 -6.75 14.58 -25.02
C ILE A 6 -7.13 13.34 -25.84
N ASP A 7 -6.88 13.39 -27.14
CA ASP A 7 -7.07 12.23 -28.01
C ASP A 7 -5.85 11.29 -27.99
N ALA A 8 -6.06 10.07 -28.48
CA ALA A 8 -5.04 9.02 -28.45
C ALA A 8 -3.79 9.36 -29.28
N ALA A 9 -3.93 10.08 -30.39
CA ALA A 9 -2.81 10.41 -31.27
C ALA A 9 -1.92 11.49 -30.62
N THR A 10 -2.56 12.54 -30.08
CA THR A 10 -1.86 13.59 -29.33
C THR A 10 -1.15 13.01 -28.10
N LEU A 11 -1.79 12.08 -27.39
CA LEU A 11 -1.17 11.41 -26.26
C LEU A 11 0.02 10.55 -26.67
N SER A 12 -0.09 9.75 -27.74
CA SER A 12 1.00 8.89 -28.21
C SER A 12 2.27 9.69 -28.48
N GLY A 13 2.18 10.77 -29.25
CA GLY A 13 3.35 11.60 -29.56
C GLY A 13 4.02 12.20 -28.31
N LYS A 14 3.23 12.55 -27.30
CA LYS A 14 3.76 13.05 -26.02
C LYS A 14 4.42 11.95 -25.19
N LEU A 15 3.89 10.73 -25.24
CA LEU A 15 4.52 9.59 -24.57
C LEU A 15 5.86 9.24 -25.22
N ASP A 16 5.92 9.28 -26.55
CA ASP A 16 7.19 9.07 -27.28
C ASP A 16 8.21 10.16 -26.94
N GLU A 17 7.79 11.43 -26.86
CA GLU A 17 8.67 12.54 -26.45
C GLU A 17 9.23 12.36 -25.03
N VAL A 18 8.40 11.92 -24.08
CA VAL A 18 8.80 11.83 -22.66
C VAL A 18 9.57 10.55 -22.36
N PHE A 19 9.24 9.44 -23.03
CA PHE A 19 9.71 8.10 -22.67
C PHE A 19 10.49 7.39 -23.78
N GLY A 20 10.58 7.95 -24.99
CA GLY A 20 11.20 7.29 -26.14
C GLY A 20 12.70 6.99 -25.98
N ASP A 21 13.40 7.74 -25.13
CA ASP A 21 14.82 7.54 -24.84
C ASP A 21 15.07 6.49 -23.73
N LEU A 22 14.02 5.90 -23.15
CA LEU A 22 14.20 4.90 -22.10
C LEU A 22 14.73 3.57 -22.68
N PRO A 23 15.60 2.86 -21.96
CA PRO A 23 16.06 1.54 -22.38
C PRO A 23 14.90 0.52 -22.46
N ASP A 24 14.87 -0.26 -23.54
CA ASP A 24 13.86 -1.31 -23.77
C ASP A 24 13.77 -2.37 -22.67
N LYS A 25 14.87 -2.59 -21.94
CA LYS A 25 14.97 -3.65 -20.94
C LYS A 25 15.26 -3.07 -19.57
N GLN A 26 14.33 -3.33 -18.67
CA GLN A 26 14.54 -3.14 -17.24
C GLN A 26 15.45 -4.23 -16.67
N THR A 27 16.39 -3.84 -15.81
CA THR A 27 17.18 -4.79 -15.01
C THR A 27 16.57 -4.86 -13.61
N LEU A 28 15.46 -5.58 -13.46
CA LEU A 28 14.80 -5.78 -12.17
C LEU A 28 15.11 -7.17 -11.62
N ALA A 29 15.48 -7.23 -10.35
CA ALA A 29 15.56 -8.47 -9.59
C ALA A 29 14.19 -8.76 -8.93
N PRO A 30 13.70 -10.01 -8.96
CA PRO A 30 12.50 -10.39 -8.21
C PRO A 30 12.69 -10.16 -6.71
N VAL A 31 11.68 -9.58 -6.06
CA VAL A 31 11.62 -9.45 -4.60
C VAL A 31 10.86 -10.67 -4.05
N ALA A 32 11.54 -11.46 -3.23
CA ALA A 32 10.93 -12.63 -2.60
C ALA A 32 9.98 -12.22 -1.47
N ASP A 33 8.95 -13.03 -1.25
CA ASP A 33 8.10 -12.91 -0.07
C ASP A 33 8.92 -13.16 1.20
N ILE A 34 8.55 -12.46 2.28
CA ILE A 34 9.14 -12.65 3.60
C ILE A 34 8.16 -13.38 4.51
N ALA A 35 8.68 -14.20 5.42
CA ALA A 35 7.92 -14.71 6.55
C ALA A 35 7.99 -13.67 7.69
N PRO A 36 6.87 -13.01 8.07
CA PRO A 36 6.91 -11.99 9.10
C PRO A 36 7.16 -12.63 10.46
N LYS A 37 8.01 -11.98 11.27
CA LYS A 37 8.22 -12.37 12.67
C LYS A 37 7.10 -11.75 13.51
N LEU A 38 6.07 -12.53 13.80
CA LEU A 38 4.90 -12.12 14.56
C LEU A 38 4.88 -12.76 15.95
N GLY A 39 3.93 -12.36 16.79
CA GLY A 39 3.79 -12.89 18.16
C GLY A 39 4.88 -12.40 19.12
N GLN A 40 5.46 -11.24 18.82
CA GLN A 40 6.48 -10.60 19.64
C GLN A 40 5.91 -9.32 20.26
N GLN A 41 6.32 -9.04 21.48
CA GLN A 41 6.13 -7.74 22.12
C GLN A 41 7.50 -7.09 22.25
N LEU A 42 7.65 -5.91 21.66
CA LEU A 42 8.83 -5.08 21.79
C LEU A 42 8.45 -3.81 22.53
N GLU A 43 9.07 -3.60 23.69
CA GLU A 43 8.90 -2.39 24.47
C GLU A 43 10.18 -1.55 24.36
N VAL A 44 10.02 -0.27 24.03
CA VAL A 44 11.11 0.70 23.97
C VAL A 44 10.72 1.87 24.86
N ASN A 45 11.44 2.02 25.96
CA ASN A 45 11.23 3.12 26.90
C ASN A 45 11.93 4.38 26.37
N TYR A 46 11.13 5.42 26.10
CA TYR A 46 11.57 6.71 25.59
C TYR A 46 10.94 7.82 26.43
N ASP A 47 11.68 8.91 26.68
CA ASP A 47 11.19 10.04 27.50
C ASP A 47 10.24 10.93 26.68
N LEU A 48 9.02 10.42 26.45
CA LEU A 48 7.92 11.12 25.79
C LEU A 48 6.73 11.23 26.73
N PRO A 49 5.96 12.32 26.65
CA PRO A 49 4.79 12.53 27.52
C PRO A 49 3.62 11.58 27.22
N GLN A 50 3.67 10.84 26.10
CA GLN A 50 2.61 9.94 25.67
C GLN A 50 3.19 8.64 25.09
N THR A 51 2.61 7.52 25.50
CA THR A 51 2.93 6.19 24.97
C THR A 51 2.28 5.98 23.60
N SER A 52 3.03 5.39 22.66
CA SER A 52 2.53 4.97 21.35
C SER A 52 2.49 3.45 21.27
N LEU A 53 1.39 2.90 20.78
CA LEU A 53 1.25 1.46 20.55
C LEU A 53 1.13 1.18 19.05
N GLN A 54 1.84 0.16 18.58
CA GLN A 54 1.70 -0.37 17.22
C GLN A 54 1.41 -1.86 17.29
N LEU A 55 0.34 -2.30 16.63
CA LEU A 55 -0.06 -3.70 16.52
C LEU A 55 -0.05 -4.11 15.05
N ALA A 56 0.46 -5.30 14.76
CA ALA A 56 0.62 -5.80 13.39
C ALA A 56 0.21 -7.27 13.27
N TRP A 57 -0.38 -7.60 12.13
CA TRP A 57 -0.84 -8.94 11.73
C TRP A 57 -0.37 -9.27 10.31
N PRO A 58 -0.47 -10.54 9.85
CA PRO A 58 -0.18 -10.88 8.46
C PRO A 58 -1.02 -10.03 7.50
N GLY A 59 -0.36 -9.47 6.47
CA GLY A 59 -1.04 -8.74 5.41
C GLY A 59 -1.66 -9.68 4.37
N VAL A 60 -2.66 -9.17 3.64
CA VAL A 60 -3.31 -9.85 2.51
C VAL A 60 -2.77 -9.26 1.20
N LYS A 61 -2.36 -10.11 0.26
CA LYS A 61 -1.83 -9.66 -1.04
C LYS A 61 -2.94 -9.01 -1.87
N ARG A 62 -2.60 -8.03 -2.72
CA ARG A 62 -3.56 -7.38 -3.62
C ARG A 62 -4.27 -8.33 -4.59
N SER A 63 -3.61 -9.41 -4.97
CA SER A 63 -4.13 -10.43 -5.87
C SER A 63 -4.88 -11.55 -5.14
N ASP A 64 -4.91 -11.53 -3.81
CA ASP A 64 -5.59 -12.55 -3.00
C ASP A 64 -7.12 -12.39 -3.15
N PRO A 65 -7.90 -13.48 -3.32
CA PRO A 65 -9.36 -13.39 -3.40
C PRO A 65 -9.99 -12.67 -2.21
N ASP A 66 -9.37 -12.72 -1.03
CA ASP A 66 -9.89 -12.10 0.19
C ASP A 66 -9.46 -10.64 0.38
N PHE A 67 -8.75 -10.04 -0.59
CA PHE A 67 -8.25 -8.67 -0.47
C PHE A 67 -9.34 -7.65 -0.10
N TYR A 68 -10.47 -7.67 -0.81
CA TYR A 68 -11.56 -6.74 -0.52
C TYR A 68 -12.32 -7.08 0.78
N ALA A 69 -12.37 -8.35 1.16
CA ALA A 69 -12.92 -8.75 2.45
C ALA A 69 -12.05 -8.20 3.59
N ALA A 70 -10.72 -8.27 3.45
CA ALA A 70 -9.78 -7.71 4.42
C ALA A 70 -9.84 -6.17 4.49
N VAL A 71 -9.99 -5.50 3.35
CA VAL A 71 -10.21 -4.03 3.31
C VAL A 71 -11.49 -3.64 4.07
N LEU A 72 -12.60 -4.33 3.79
CA LEU A 72 -13.87 -4.06 4.48
C LEU A 72 -13.77 -4.34 5.99
N MET A 73 -13.14 -5.44 6.38
CA MET A 73 -12.88 -5.75 7.77
C MET A 73 -12.04 -4.65 8.45
N SER A 74 -11.00 -4.14 7.78
CA SER A 74 -10.15 -3.05 8.30
C SER A 74 -10.95 -1.77 8.50
N GLU A 75 -11.86 -1.43 7.58
CA GLU A 75 -12.74 -0.27 7.70
C GLU A 75 -13.65 -0.37 8.94
N ILE A 76 -14.28 -1.54 9.14
CA ILE A 76 -15.13 -1.83 10.32
C ILE A 76 -14.32 -1.80 11.62
N LEU A 77 -13.11 -2.33 11.61
CA LEU A 77 -12.27 -2.45 12.79
C LEU A 77 -11.78 -1.09 13.28
N GLY A 78 -11.20 -0.28 12.39
CA GLY A 78 -10.55 0.97 12.78
C GLY A 78 -10.32 1.99 11.65
N GLY A 79 -10.70 1.69 10.41
CA GLY A 79 -10.52 2.61 9.27
C GLY A 79 -11.51 3.77 9.27
N SER A 80 -12.74 3.52 9.74
CA SER A 80 -13.75 4.57 9.81
C SER A 80 -13.57 5.46 11.03
N THR A 81 -13.46 6.77 10.81
CA THR A 81 -13.44 7.75 11.89
C THR A 81 -14.83 7.81 12.54
N PHE A 82 -14.89 7.76 13.87
CA PHE A 82 -16.10 7.92 14.70
C PHE A 82 -17.12 6.77 14.71
N THR A 83 -16.99 5.76 13.84
CA THR A 83 -17.97 4.65 13.75
C THR A 83 -17.34 3.26 13.75
N SER A 84 -16.00 3.18 13.77
CA SER A 84 -15.29 1.91 13.83
C SER A 84 -15.23 1.36 15.25
N ARG A 85 -15.06 0.03 15.37
CA ARG A 85 -15.07 -0.67 16.65
C ARG A 85 -13.95 -0.25 17.61
N LEU A 86 -12.79 0.16 17.09
CA LEU A 86 -11.67 0.65 17.92
C LEU A 86 -11.83 2.12 18.32
N TYR A 87 -12.71 2.86 17.65
CA TYR A 87 -13.00 4.25 18.00
C TYR A 87 -14.02 4.35 19.15
N GLU A 88 -15.06 3.51 19.13
CA GLU A 88 -16.06 3.37 20.21
C GLU A 88 -15.45 2.79 21.50
#